data_AF-A0A231V1G4-F1
#
_entry.id   AF-A0A231V1G4-F1
#
_cell.length_a   1.000
_cell.length_b   1.000
_cell.length_c   1.000
_cell.angle_alpha   90.00
_cell.angle_beta   90.00
_cell.angle_gamma   90.00
#
_symmetry.space_group_name_H-M   'P 1'
#
loop_
_entity.id
_entity.type
_entity.pdbx_description
1 polymer ?
#
loop_
_entity_poly.entity_id
_entity_poly.type
_entity_poly.pdbx_seq_one_letter_code
_entity_poly.pdbx_strand_id
1 'polypeptide(L)'
;MKRWGMSDLKSGSEQDETGGEVSFRRSLLAKILGTITVVCALGALVTALVNYPIVRDGYEHSQGLMRNVVTDQLASSVSGAMRWQKADVVSNTYQPLITEESEILTVVAIAPDGTVVASYPADGTLATQALDAFQASSAAIMASGEPFTTGDLMITASPVTKEGDDEVFGHIVIGWGTELMAAQTMTVFWSIVLVGSLAALITIGVIGAVVNRQVTRPLRAVAERIDGLTSGDLDSSVPCGGRKDEIGTIGRALELLRQSGHERVRLEGEAVSQRAAADKERQRGSEERDRSAQELAVAADCLGLALRRLAEGDLTIRVGDDLPAAYQRLGKDFDAAVGQLEEAIADVSGGITKLKSGMSEIANASSDLSSRTEKQAATLEQTTSTVSEITAKVDEAARGAQDAANTMSKAKSDAEESGEIVSRAVSAMGDIEQSSKQISDIIGVIDEIAFQTNLLALNAGVEAARAGEKGLGFAVVAQEVRELAQRSAEAAKQIKGLISVSSSQVDDGVVLVRQTGDALQRIVHGMGDMSGLVEGISAFSREQAAGLKRVNEALVQLDQVTQQNAAMSEEATAATLALTGQSEGLAQAVARFRVELNTEVEDDLDGVSSRHAA
;
A
#
# COMPACT_ATOMS: atom_id res chain seq x y z
N MET A 1 74.86 51.71 -100.34
CA MET A 1 76.01 51.30 -99.50
C MET A 1 75.49 50.31 -98.46
N LYS A 2 75.86 49.02 -98.58
CA LYS A 2 76.65 48.22 -97.61
C LYS A 2 76.03 48.20 -96.19
N ARG A 3 75.81 47.06 -95.49
CA ARG A 3 76.34 45.69 -95.51
C ARG A 3 75.50 44.88 -94.47
N TRP A 4 75.09 43.62 -94.74
CA TRP A 4 75.54 42.34 -94.11
C TRP A 4 75.40 42.26 -92.57
N GLY A 5 74.96 41.18 -91.91
CA GLY A 5 74.64 39.77 -92.21
C GLY A 5 74.10 39.16 -90.88
N MET A 6 73.08 38.29 -90.89
CA MET A 6 73.11 36.83 -91.02
C MET A 6 73.57 36.04 -89.78
N SER A 7 72.79 34.99 -89.49
CA SER A 7 73.08 33.71 -88.81
C SER A 7 72.87 33.56 -87.28
N ASP A 8 71.73 32.93 -86.95
CA ASP A 8 71.59 31.56 -86.39
C ASP A 8 71.81 31.20 -84.91
N LEU A 9 70.87 30.35 -84.46
CA LEU A 9 70.93 29.21 -83.51
C LEU A 9 70.53 29.37 -82.02
N LYS A 10 69.31 28.86 -81.75
CA LYS A 10 68.91 27.85 -80.75
C LYS A 10 69.49 27.92 -79.32
N SER A 11 68.62 28.03 -78.31
CA SER A 11 68.09 26.89 -77.52
C SER A 11 67.58 27.31 -76.12
N GLY A 12 66.42 26.76 -75.74
CA GLY A 12 66.08 26.36 -74.37
C GLY A 12 65.86 27.45 -73.32
N SER A 13 64.61 27.71 -72.94
CA SER A 13 64.00 27.08 -71.76
C SER A 13 62.64 27.72 -71.46
N GLU A 14 61.62 26.86 -71.48
CA GLU A 14 60.30 27.06 -70.88
C GLU A 14 60.39 27.16 -69.35
N GLN A 15 59.29 27.64 -68.75
CA GLN A 15 58.99 27.89 -67.33
C GLN A 15 59.33 29.33 -66.94
N ASP A 16 58.40 30.20 -66.50
CA ASP A 16 57.28 29.90 -65.61
C ASP A 16 56.27 31.07 -65.61
N GLU A 17 55.21 31.01 -66.43
CA GLU A 17 54.05 31.92 -66.36
C GLU A 17 52.74 31.11 -66.35
N THR A 18 52.60 30.18 -65.41
CA THR A 18 51.33 29.45 -65.18
C THR A 18 50.78 29.61 -63.75
N GLY A 19 51.22 30.63 -63.02
CA GLY A 19 50.80 30.87 -61.63
C GLY A 19 49.46 31.59 -61.44
N GLY A 20 48.93 32.26 -62.47
CA GLY A 20 47.77 33.18 -62.32
C GLY A 20 46.39 32.53 -62.35
N GLU A 21 46.18 31.51 -63.18
CA GLU A 21 44.82 31.05 -63.51
C GLU A 21 44.27 29.91 -62.62
N VAL A 22 45.14 29.15 -61.95
CA VAL A 22 44.70 28.08 -61.02
C VAL A 22 44.16 28.66 -59.71
N SER A 23 44.61 29.88 -59.35
CA SER A 23 44.18 30.62 -58.16
C SER A 23 42.70 31.02 -58.21
N PHE A 24 42.21 31.51 -59.36
CA PHE A 24 40.85 32.06 -59.47
C PHE A 24 39.76 30.98 -59.50
N ARG A 25 40.03 29.84 -60.16
CA ARG A 25 39.07 28.71 -60.25
C ARG A 25 38.87 27.98 -58.92
N ARG A 26 39.90 27.92 -58.06
CA ARG A 26 39.74 27.48 -56.67
C ARG A 26 39.06 28.55 -55.82
N SER A 27 39.29 29.84 -56.10
CA SER A 27 38.77 30.97 -55.32
C SER A 27 37.24 31.07 -55.31
N LEU A 28 36.55 30.98 -56.46
CA LEU A 28 35.09 31.18 -56.47
C LEU A 28 34.32 30.00 -55.84
N LEU A 29 34.73 28.76 -56.14
CA LEU A 29 34.15 27.57 -55.53
C LEU A 29 34.48 27.47 -54.05
N ALA A 30 35.73 27.74 -53.65
CA ALA A 30 36.09 27.75 -52.24
C ALA A 30 35.37 28.89 -51.48
N LYS A 31 35.09 30.02 -52.14
CA LYS A 31 34.27 31.10 -51.55
C LYS A 31 32.81 30.71 -51.40
N ILE A 32 32.20 30.07 -52.39
CA ILE A 32 30.80 29.60 -52.34
C ILE A 32 30.64 28.45 -51.35
N LEU A 33 31.52 27.45 -51.39
CA LEU A 33 31.51 26.37 -50.39
C LEU A 33 31.80 26.94 -49.01
N GLY A 34 32.76 27.86 -48.89
CA GLY A 34 33.11 28.52 -47.64
C GLY A 34 31.96 29.32 -47.05
N THR A 35 31.22 30.11 -47.85
CA THR A 35 30.03 30.82 -47.35
C THR A 35 28.91 29.87 -46.97
N ILE A 36 28.68 28.80 -47.73
CA ILE A 36 27.69 27.77 -47.36
C ILE A 36 28.07 27.07 -46.06
N THR A 37 29.35 26.68 -45.90
CA THR A 37 29.86 26.07 -44.66
C THR A 37 29.71 27.03 -43.48
N VAL A 38 30.00 28.32 -43.65
CA VAL A 38 29.82 29.33 -42.60
C VAL A 38 28.35 29.50 -42.24
N VAL A 39 27.44 29.56 -43.21
CA VAL A 39 25.98 29.67 -42.96
C VAL A 39 25.45 28.43 -42.25
N CYS A 40 25.86 27.23 -42.64
CA CYS A 40 25.48 25.99 -41.96
C CYS A 40 26.07 25.90 -40.56
N ALA A 41 27.33 26.31 -40.36
CA ALA A 41 27.95 26.36 -39.04
C ALA A 41 27.25 27.37 -38.11
N LEU A 42 26.85 28.54 -38.64
CA LEU A 42 26.05 29.52 -37.89
C LEU A 42 24.67 28.96 -37.54
N GLY A 43 24.02 28.25 -38.47
CA GLY A 43 22.74 27.60 -38.23
C GLY A 43 22.83 26.54 -37.12
N ALA A 44 23.83 25.67 -37.18
CA ALA A 44 24.08 24.67 -36.14
C ALA A 44 24.39 25.32 -34.78
N LEU A 45 25.16 26.41 -34.76
CA LEU A 45 25.44 27.18 -33.55
C LEU A 45 24.16 27.80 -32.95
N VAL A 46 23.30 28.39 -33.79
CA VAL A 46 22.02 28.97 -33.35
C VAL A 46 21.10 27.88 -32.80
N THR A 47 20.99 26.73 -33.48
CA THR A 47 20.22 25.58 -32.97
C THR A 47 20.76 25.09 -31.64
N ALA A 48 22.09 24.99 -31.48
CA ALA A 48 22.71 24.60 -30.22
C ALA A 48 22.43 25.61 -29.09
N LEU A 49 22.57 26.92 -29.38
CA LEU A 49 22.35 28.00 -28.40
C LEU A 49 20.88 28.12 -27.97
N VAL A 50 19.94 27.87 -28.88
CA VAL A 50 18.50 27.91 -28.57
C VAL A 50 18.05 26.64 -27.84
N ASN A 51 18.55 25.47 -28.24
CA ASN A 51 18.11 24.20 -27.66
C ASN A 51 18.74 23.93 -26.29
N TYR A 52 19.95 24.41 -26.02
CA TYR A 52 20.63 24.18 -24.73
C TYR A 52 19.78 24.63 -23.51
N PRO A 53 19.30 25.90 -23.43
CA PRO A 53 18.47 26.32 -22.31
C PRO A 53 17.12 25.59 -22.27
N ILE A 54 16.50 25.31 -23.43
CA ILE A 54 15.21 24.60 -23.49
C ILE A 54 15.33 23.17 -22.92
N VAL A 55 16.38 22.45 -23.31
CA VAL A 55 16.63 21.09 -22.84
C VAL A 55 17.03 21.09 -21.37
N ARG A 56 17.88 22.02 -20.93
CA ARG A 56 18.28 22.16 -19.53
C ARG A 56 17.07 22.48 -18.65
N ASP A 57 16.35 23.56 -18.95
CA ASP A 57 15.23 24.04 -18.12
C ASP A 57 14.07 23.03 -18.12
N GLY A 58 13.80 22.39 -19.27
CA GLY A 58 12.79 21.33 -19.37
C GLY A 58 13.16 20.08 -18.57
N TYR A 59 14.44 19.71 -18.54
CA TYR A 59 14.93 18.58 -17.78
C TYR A 59 14.95 18.86 -16.27
N GLU A 60 15.40 20.05 -15.86
CA GLU A 60 15.34 20.52 -14.47
C GLU A 60 13.90 20.56 -13.95
N HIS A 61 12.96 21.11 -14.72
CA HIS A 61 11.55 21.20 -14.31
C HIS A 61 10.89 19.82 -14.22
N SER A 62 11.10 18.94 -15.21
CA SER A 62 10.53 17.59 -15.20
C SER A 62 11.04 16.75 -14.02
N GLN A 63 12.31 16.92 -13.64
CA GLN A 63 12.94 16.16 -12.56
C GLN A 63 12.60 16.74 -11.19
N GLY A 64 12.45 18.07 -11.09
CA GLY A 64 11.90 18.73 -9.90
C GLY A 64 10.51 18.19 -9.53
N LEU A 65 9.62 18.05 -10.52
CA LEU A 65 8.28 17.49 -10.30
C LEU A 65 8.33 16.03 -9.81
N MET A 66 9.13 15.18 -10.44
CA MET A 66 9.26 13.77 -10.01
C MET A 66 9.80 13.66 -8.58
N ARG A 67 10.80 14.47 -8.24
CA ARG A 67 11.41 14.47 -6.91
C ARG A 67 10.48 15.02 -5.83
N ASN A 68 9.62 15.99 -6.16
CA ASN A 68 8.55 16.42 -5.27
C ASN A 68 7.55 15.29 -5.00
N VAL A 69 7.13 14.55 -6.04
CA VAL A 69 6.26 13.38 -5.86
C VAL A 69 6.87 12.34 -4.92
N VAL A 70 8.17 12.05 -5.07
CA VAL A 70 8.87 11.11 -4.16
C VAL A 70 8.93 11.66 -2.74
N THR A 71 9.16 12.97 -2.57
CA THR A 71 9.23 13.62 -1.26
C THR A 71 7.87 13.63 -0.57
N ASP A 72 6.81 13.95 -1.30
CA ASP A 72 5.41 13.93 -0.83
C ASP A 72 4.96 12.52 -0.47
N GLN A 73 5.30 11.54 -1.31
CA GLN A 73 4.96 10.14 -1.07
C GLN A 73 5.73 9.57 0.13
N LEU A 74 6.98 9.97 0.33
CA LEU A 74 7.73 9.61 1.53
C LEU A 74 7.12 10.28 2.77
N ALA A 75 6.79 11.57 2.69
CA ALA A 75 6.15 12.32 3.78
C ALA A 75 4.82 11.70 4.21
N SER A 76 3.96 11.32 3.26
CA SER A 76 2.70 10.62 3.56
C SER A 76 2.92 9.25 4.20
N SER A 77 3.89 8.48 3.68
CA SER A 77 4.21 7.13 4.18
C SER A 77 4.76 7.11 5.62
N VAL A 78 5.39 8.20 6.07
CA VAL A 78 5.94 8.30 7.43
C VAL A 78 5.03 9.07 8.41
N SER A 79 3.84 9.50 7.99
CA SER A 79 2.89 10.28 8.81
C SER A 79 2.69 9.74 10.22
N GLY A 80 2.34 8.45 10.34
CA GLY A 80 2.13 7.81 11.64
C GLY A 80 3.41 7.67 12.47
N ALA A 81 4.57 7.48 11.84
CA ALA A 81 5.85 7.35 12.52
C ALA A 81 6.35 8.70 13.04
N MET A 82 6.16 9.77 12.26
CA MET A 82 6.52 11.14 12.60
C MET A 82 5.69 11.68 13.77
N ARG A 83 4.38 11.40 13.80
CA ARG A 83 3.50 11.77 14.92
C ARG A 83 4.02 11.29 16.29
N TRP A 84 4.63 10.11 16.31
CA TRP A 84 5.17 9.49 17.53
C TRP A 84 6.69 9.54 17.60
N GLN A 85 7.34 10.32 16.72
CA GLN A 85 8.79 10.48 16.63
C GLN A 85 9.57 9.15 16.64
N LYS A 86 9.07 8.13 15.94
CA LYS A 86 9.69 6.80 15.88
C LYS A 86 10.80 6.76 14.82
N ALA A 87 12.00 7.19 15.22
CA ALA A 87 13.19 7.26 14.36
C ALA A 87 13.44 6.00 13.53
N ASP A 88 13.42 4.81 14.15
CA ASP A 88 13.69 3.52 13.48
C ASP A 88 12.67 3.20 12.37
N VAL A 89 11.42 3.61 12.54
CA VAL A 89 10.36 3.38 11.56
C VAL A 89 10.56 4.33 10.37
N VAL A 90 10.83 5.61 10.65
CA VAL A 90 11.12 6.61 9.61
C VAL A 90 12.34 6.20 8.79
N SER A 91 13.41 5.72 9.44
CA SER A 91 14.60 5.24 8.74
C SER A 91 14.33 4.04 7.86
N ASN A 92 13.62 3.04 8.38
CA ASN A 92 13.27 1.85 7.59
C ASN A 92 12.39 2.17 6.37
N THR A 93 11.64 3.28 6.39
CA THR A 93 10.81 3.69 5.24
C THR A 93 11.64 4.30 4.12
N TYR A 94 12.64 5.14 4.41
CA TYR A 94 13.48 5.73 3.35
C TYR A 94 14.67 4.86 2.95
N GLN A 95 15.13 3.94 3.81
CA GLN A 95 16.32 3.13 3.54
C GLN A 95 16.28 2.36 2.21
N PRO A 96 15.15 1.74 1.79
CA PRO A 96 15.05 1.04 0.51
C PRO A 96 15.15 1.96 -0.71
N LEU A 97 14.89 3.26 -0.55
CA LEU A 97 15.00 4.25 -1.63
C LEU A 97 16.44 4.67 -1.88
N ILE A 98 17.34 4.35 -0.95
CA ILE A 98 18.76 4.74 -1.00
C ILE A 98 19.56 3.53 -1.47
N THR A 99 19.81 3.47 -2.77
CA THR A 99 20.63 2.45 -3.44
C THR A 99 21.92 3.08 -3.99
N GLU A 100 22.90 2.26 -4.41
CA GLU A 100 24.12 2.77 -5.06
C GLU A 100 23.83 3.57 -6.34
N GLU A 101 22.67 3.34 -6.96
CA GLU A 101 22.20 4.06 -8.15
C GLU A 101 21.26 5.23 -7.83
N SER A 102 20.89 5.42 -6.56
CA SER A 102 19.96 6.46 -6.15
C SER A 102 20.60 7.85 -6.17
N GLU A 103 19.82 8.86 -6.56
CA GLU A 103 20.24 10.25 -6.54
C GLU A 103 20.05 10.90 -5.16
N ILE A 104 19.54 10.16 -4.17
CA ILE A 104 19.28 10.63 -2.81
C ILE A 104 20.59 10.61 -2.03
N LEU A 105 21.15 11.79 -1.76
CA LEU A 105 22.38 11.95 -0.99
C LEU A 105 22.12 12.14 0.50
N THR A 106 20.98 12.73 0.86
CA THR A 106 20.59 12.93 2.26
C THR A 106 19.07 12.91 2.42
N VAL A 107 18.60 12.40 3.55
CA VAL A 107 17.20 12.49 3.99
C VAL A 107 17.19 12.98 5.42
N VAL A 108 16.35 13.95 5.74
CA VAL A 108 16.21 14.49 7.09
C VAL A 108 14.73 14.58 7.43
N ALA A 109 14.35 13.91 8.51
CA ALA A 109 13.02 14.00 9.08
C ALA A 109 13.07 14.91 10.31
N ILE A 110 12.26 15.98 10.30
CA ILE A 110 12.33 17.05 11.30
C ILE A 110 10.95 17.19 11.94
N ALA A 111 10.87 17.20 13.26
CA ALA A 111 9.64 17.47 14.00
C ALA A 111 9.27 18.96 13.97
N PRO A 112 8.05 19.36 14.39
CA PRO A 112 7.61 20.76 14.31
C PRO A 112 8.42 21.73 15.17
N ASP A 113 9.10 21.22 16.20
CA ASP A 113 10.00 21.97 17.09
C ASP A 113 11.42 22.13 16.52
N GLY A 114 11.68 21.61 15.31
CA GLY A 114 12.98 21.65 14.65
C GLY A 114 13.93 20.52 15.06
N THR A 115 13.49 19.56 15.89
CA THR A 115 14.33 18.42 16.26
C THR A 115 14.42 17.40 15.12
N VAL A 116 15.64 16.89 14.88
CA VAL A 116 15.86 15.84 13.88
C VAL A 116 15.42 14.49 14.45
N VAL A 117 14.39 13.90 13.85
CA VAL A 117 13.82 12.60 14.22
C VAL A 117 14.64 11.46 13.62
N ALA A 118 15.04 11.60 12.36
CA ALA A 118 15.88 10.64 11.65
C ALA A 118 16.68 11.35 10.56
N SER A 119 17.90 10.87 10.28
CA SER A 119 18.70 11.41 9.19
C SER A 119 19.57 10.35 8.51
N TYR A 120 19.83 10.56 7.23
CA TYR A 120 20.76 9.80 6.42
C TYR A 120 21.66 10.78 5.65
N PRO A 121 22.99 10.56 5.55
CA PRO A 121 23.75 9.50 6.22
C PRO A 121 23.90 9.78 7.73
N ALA A 122 24.12 8.74 8.53
CA ALA A 122 24.12 8.83 9.99
C ALA A 122 25.28 9.66 10.58
N ASP A 123 26.28 9.99 9.76
CA ASP A 123 27.38 10.89 10.11
C ASP A 123 26.94 12.37 10.15
N GLY A 124 25.75 12.69 9.64
CA GLY A 124 25.05 13.96 9.81
C GLY A 124 25.60 15.14 9.01
N THR A 125 26.65 14.95 8.21
CA THR A 125 27.36 16.04 7.51
C THR A 125 26.50 16.69 6.43
N LEU A 126 25.97 15.89 5.49
CA LEU A 126 25.05 16.35 4.45
C LEU A 126 23.65 16.67 5.01
N ALA A 127 23.24 15.96 6.05
CA ALA A 127 21.97 16.22 6.74
C ALA A 127 21.92 17.62 7.36
N THR A 128 23.03 18.07 7.97
CA THR A 128 23.13 19.43 8.54
C THR A 128 23.05 20.48 7.44
N GLN A 129 23.73 20.27 6.31
CA GLN A 129 23.68 21.19 5.17
C GLN A 129 22.26 21.32 4.57
N ALA A 130 21.55 20.19 4.43
CA ALA A 130 20.17 20.19 3.96
C ALA A 130 19.22 20.86 4.95
N LEU A 131 19.43 20.63 6.25
CA LEU A 131 18.64 21.26 7.32
C LEU A 131 18.85 22.77 7.38
N ASP A 132 20.09 23.24 7.32
CA ASP A 132 20.43 24.67 7.36
C ASP A 132 19.82 25.39 6.15
N ALA A 133 19.87 24.77 4.98
CA ALA A 133 19.31 25.34 3.77
C ALA A 133 17.77 25.33 3.78
N PHE A 134 17.15 24.30 4.34
CA PHE A 134 15.70 24.28 4.59
C PHE A 134 15.28 25.40 5.54
N GLN A 135 15.99 25.59 6.66
CA GLN A 135 15.69 26.64 7.63
C GLN A 135 15.97 28.06 7.10
N ALA A 136 16.96 28.22 6.21
CA ALA A 136 17.28 29.48 5.55
C ALA A 136 16.31 29.82 4.39
N SER A 137 15.51 28.85 3.92
CA SER A 137 14.57 29.06 2.83
C SER A 137 13.37 29.93 3.29
N SER A 138 12.90 30.81 2.41
CA SER A 138 11.78 31.70 2.74
C SER A 138 10.45 30.94 2.84
N ALA A 139 9.51 31.41 3.68
CA ALA A 139 8.17 30.82 3.81
C ALA A 139 7.41 30.68 2.48
N ALA A 140 7.73 31.50 1.47
CA ALA A 140 7.13 31.41 0.13
C ALA A 140 7.63 30.21 -0.68
N ILE A 141 8.91 29.83 -0.53
CA ILE A 141 9.50 28.66 -1.19
C ILE A 141 8.95 27.38 -0.55
N MET A 142 8.88 27.37 0.79
CA MET A 142 8.28 26.30 1.58
C MET A 142 6.80 26.06 1.22
N ALA A 143 6.03 27.12 0.97
CA ALA A 143 4.62 27.02 0.57
C ALA A 143 4.44 26.60 -0.90
N SER A 144 5.41 26.88 -1.77
CA SER A 144 5.33 26.55 -3.20
C SER A 144 5.70 25.08 -3.50
N GLY A 145 6.44 24.42 -2.61
CA GLY A 145 7.02 23.11 -2.88
C GLY A 145 8.08 23.09 -3.99
N GLU A 146 8.49 24.26 -4.51
CA GLU A 146 9.51 24.34 -5.56
C GLU A 146 10.87 23.90 -5.02
N PRO A 147 11.59 23.01 -5.72
CA PRO A 147 12.93 22.62 -5.34
C PRO A 147 13.87 23.82 -5.31
N PHE A 148 14.79 23.86 -4.36
CA PHE A 148 15.83 24.88 -4.31
C PHE A 148 17.21 24.24 -4.20
N THR A 149 18.23 24.91 -4.74
CA THR A 149 19.59 24.36 -4.80
C THR A 149 20.50 25.04 -3.79
N THR A 150 21.33 24.25 -3.12
CA THR A 150 22.38 24.72 -2.19
C THR A 150 23.65 23.90 -2.40
N GLY A 151 24.73 24.54 -2.83
CA GLY A 151 25.94 23.83 -3.24
C GLY A 151 25.65 22.79 -4.31
N ASP A 152 26.02 21.53 -4.05
CA ASP A 152 25.81 20.40 -4.97
C ASP A 152 24.50 19.63 -4.71
N LEU A 153 23.70 20.07 -3.73
CA LEU A 153 22.42 19.48 -3.37
C LEU A 153 21.27 20.28 -3.96
N MET A 154 20.34 19.58 -4.59
CA MET A 154 18.98 20.10 -4.77
C MET A 154 18.13 19.61 -3.62
N ILE A 155 17.34 20.48 -3.00
CA ILE A 155 16.54 20.17 -1.83
C ILE A 155 15.07 20.24 -2.21
N THR A 156 14.35 19.18 -1.83
CA THR A 156 12.89 19.14 -1.81
C THR A 156 12.45 18.94 -0.38
N ALA A 157 11.33 19.57 -0.01
CA ALA A 157 10.78 19.42 1.31
C ALA A 157 9.26 19.34 1.25
N SER A 158 8.68 18.42 2.03
CA SER A 158 7.25 18.23 2.10
C SER A 158 6.78 18.12 3.56
N PRO A 159 5.66 18.78 3.93
CA PRO A 159 5.09 18.65 5.26
C PRO A 159 4.50 17.26 5.46
N VAL A 160 4.77 16.70 6.63
CA VAL A 160 4.17 15.43 7.05
C VAL A 160 2.86 15.74 7.76
N THR A 161 1.74 15.57 7.06
CA THR A 161 0.41 15.80 7.62
C THR A 161 -0.33 14.49 7.90
N LYS A 162 -1.43 14.60 8.63
CA LYS A 162 -2.39 13.51 8.79
C LYS A 162 -3.28 13.44 7.55
N GLU A 163 -3.57 12.23 7.09
CA GLU A 163 -4.51 12.01 5.98
C GLU A 163 -5.89 12.62 6.34
N GLY A 164 -6.28 13.69 5.63
CA GLY A 164 -7.54 14.41 5.84
C GLY A 164 -7.53 15.56 6.87
N ASP A 165 -6.37 15.99 7.38
CA ASP A 165 -6.24 17.11 8.34
C ASP A 165 -5.04 18.02 7.97
N ASP A 166 -5.10 19.31 8.32
CA ASP A 166 -4.02 20.29 8.08
C ASP A 166 -2.96 20.28 9.22
N GLU A 167 -3.06 19.35 10.16
CA GLU A 167 -2.09 19.20 11.26
C GLU A 167 -0.74 18.68 10.76
N VAL A 168 0.32 19.48 10.92
CA VAL A 168 1.69 19.17 10.49
C VAL A 168 2.48 18.50 11.63
N PHE A 169 2.85 17.23 11.45
CA PHE A 169 3.68 16.44 12.37
C PHE A 169 5.19 16.58 12.13
N GLY A 170 5.59 17.34 11.11
CA GLY A 170 6.99 17.58 10.79
C GLY A 170 7.21 17.82 9.31
N HIS A 171 8.46 17.78 8.87
CA HIS A 171 8.84 17.86 7.46
C HIS A 171 9.80 16.74 7.10
N ILE A 172 9.69 16.24 5.89
CA ILE A 172 10.70 15.41 5.25
C ILE A 172 11.45 16.28 4.26
N VAL A 173 12.77 16.31 4.40
CA VAL A 173 13.69 17.06 3.54
C VAL A 173 14.61 16.06 2.86
N ILE A 174 14.65 16.07 1.53
CA ILE A 174 15.51 15.20 0.73
C ILE A 174 16.50 16.06 -0.05
N GLY A 175 17.78 15.73 0.07
CA GLY A 175 18.85 16.31 -0.73
C GLY A 175 19.26 15.36 -1.86
N TRP A 176 19.12 15.84 -3.08
CA TRP A 176 19.39 15.12 -4.31
C TRP A 176 20.73 15.57 -4.91
N GLY A 177 21.52 14.62 -5.40
CA GLY A 177 22.76 14.89 -6.11
C GLY A 177 22.50 15.56 -7.46
N THR A 178 23.27 16.60 -7.77
CA THR A 178 23.17 17.34 -9.05
C THR A 178 24.13 16.82 -10.12
N GLU A 179 25.10 15.98 -9.76
CA GLU A 179 26.17 15.53 -10.67
C GLU A 179 25.69 14.59 -11.80
N LEU A 180 24.79 13.65 -11.51
CA LEU A 180 24.21 12.77 -12.52
C LEU A 180 23.39 13.56 -13.57
N MET A 181 22.77 14.66 -13.16
CA MET A 181 21.96 15.51 -14.04
C MET A 181 22.81 16.18 -15.11
N ALA A 182 23.95 16.77 -14.71
CA ALA A 182 24.84 17.44 -15.63
C ALA A 182 25.34 16.49 -16.74
N ALA A 183 25.61 15.23 -16.39
CA ALA A 183 26.04 14.21 -17.35
C ALA A 183 24.90 13.78 -18.31
N GLN A 184 23.68 13.59 -17.81
CA GLN A 184 22.53 13.19 -18.64
C GLN A 184 22.05 14.31 -19.56
N THR A 185 21.95 15.56 -19.06
CA THR A 185 21.62 16.74 -19.88
C THR A 185 22.65 16.94 -21.00
N MET A 186 23.94 16.75 -20.69
CA MET A 186 25.02 16.85 -21.68
C MET A 186 24.91 15.77 -22.76
N THR A 187 24.49 14.54 -22.40
CA THR A 187 24.34 13.42 -23.34
C THR A 187 23.18 13.64 -24.33
N VAL A 188 22.02 14.08 -23.83
CA VAL A 188 20.86 14.42 -24.68
C VAL A 188 21.16 15.63 -25.57
N PHE A 189 21.89 16.61 -25.05
CA PHE A 189 22.33 17.77 -25.83
C PHE A 189 23.26 17.37 -26.99
N TRP A 190 24.29 16.55 -26.74
CA TRP A 190 25.21 16.12 -27.78
C TRP A 190 24.56 15.23 -28.85
N SER A 191 23.55 14.43 -28.51
CA SER A 191 22.84 13.62 -29.50
C SER A 191 22.02 14.47 -30.48
N ILE A 192 21.35 15.53 -30.00
CA ILE A 192 20.63 16.50 -30.84
C ILE A 192 21.60 17.27 -31.76
N VAL A 193 22.73 17.72 -31.23
CA VAL A 193 23.78 18.40 -32.01
C VAL A 193 24.36 17.49 -33.08
N LEU A 194 24.57 16.20 -32.79
CA LEU A 194 25.11 15.22 -33.73
C LEU A 194 24.15 14.95 -34.89
N VAL A 195 22.85 14.75 -34.60
CA VAL A 195 21.81 14.55 -35.65
C VAL A 195 21.67 15.80 -36.52
N GLY A 196 21.64 16.99 -35.92
CA GLY A 196 21.58 18.26 -36.65
C GLY A 196 22.81 18.49 -37.54
N SER A 197 24.01 18.16 -37.04
CA SER A 197 25.26 18.29 -37.79
C SER A 197 25.35 17.30 -38.96
N LEU A 198 24.84 16.08 -38.78
CA LEU A 198 24.78 15.08 -39.85
C LEU A 198 23.82 15.51 -40.97
N ALA A 199 22.64 16.04 -40.62
CA ALA A 199 21.69 16.59 -41.59
C ALA A 199 22.27 17.78 -42.37
N ALA A 200 23.01 18.67 -41.69
CA ALA A 200 23.70 19.79 -42.34
C ALA A 200 24.80 19.32 -43.30
N LEU A 201 25.61 18.32 -42.92
CA LEU A 201 26.66 17.75 -43.78
C LEU A 201 26.10 17.06 -45.02
N ILE A 202 25.00 16.32 -44.88
CA ILE A 202 24.29 15.72 -46.02
C ILE A 202 23.79 16.81 -46.96
N THR A 203 23.21 17.87 -46.41
CA THR A 203 22.71 19.01 -47.20
C THR A 203 23.83 19.74 -47.95
N ILE A 204 24.97 19.99 -47.30
CA ILE A 204 26.17 20.57 -47.93
C ILE A 204 26.71 19.64 -49.04
N GLY A 205 26.75 18.33 -48.79
CA GLY A 205 27.19 17.34 -49.76
C GLY A 205 26.28 17.29 -51.01
N VAL A 206 24.97 17.34 -50.81
CA VAL A 206 23.98 17.36 -51.89
C VAL A 206 24.09 18.67 -52.70
N ILE A 207 24.16 19.82 -52.04
CA ILE A 207 24.30 21.13 -52.72
C ILE A 207 25.64 21.20 -53.48
N GLY A 208 26.74 20.73 -52.87
CA GLY A 208 28.05 20.68 -53.51
C GLY A 208 28.07 19.78 -54.74
N ALA A 209 27.42 18.61 -54.67
CA ALA A 209 27.28 17.70 -55.82
C ALA A 209 26.44 18.32 -56.95
N VAL A 210 25.36 19.04 -56.61
CA VAL A 210 24.49 19.74 -57.57
C VAL A 210 25.24 20.88 -58.25
N VAL A 211 25.93 21.75 -57.50
CA VAL A 211 26.70 22.88 -58.06
C VAL A 211 27.86 22.38 -58.94
N ASN A 212 28.59 21.35 -58.50
CA ASN A 212 29.68 20.76 -59.28
C ASN A 212 29.17 20.17 -60.61
N ARG A 213 28.02 19.48 -60.59
CA ARG A 213 27.43 18.85 -61.77
C ARG A 213 26.75 19.86 -62.70
N GLN A 214 26.07 20.87 -62.18
CA GLN A 214 25.25 21.78 -62.98
C GLN A 214 25.98 23.05 -63.42
N VAL A 215 27.02 23.48 -62.70
CA VAL A 215 27.72 24.75 -62.96
C VAL A 215 29.19 24.53 -63.29
N THR A 216 29.95 23.85 -62.41
CA THR A 216 31.42 23.75 -62.54
C THR A 216 31.90 22.91 -63.72
N ARG A 217 31.37 21.69 -63.90
CA ARG A 217 31.73 20.81 -65.04
C ARG A 217 31.41 21.45 -66.40
N PRO A 218 30.22 22.02 -66.62
CA PRO A 218 29.87 22.72 -67.87
C PRO A 218 30.74 23.95 -68.16
N LEU A 219 31.04 24.78 -67.16
CA LEU A 219 31.92 25.96 -67.33
C LEU A 219 33.34 25.57 -67.73
N ARG A 220 33.85 24.45 -67.20
CA ARG A 220 35.17 23.92 -67.57
C ARG A 220 35.19 23.42 -69.03
N ALA A 221 34.14 22.72 -69.46
CA ALA A 221 34.02 22.22 -70.83
C ALA A 221 33.89 23.35 -71.87
N VAL A 222 33.19 24.45 -71.52
CA VAL A 222 33.10 25.64 -72.39
C VAL A 222 34.44 26.40 -72.44
N ALA A 223 35.15 26.52 -71.31
CA ALA A 223 36.45 27.18 -71.27
C ALA A 223 37.55 26.40 -72.01
N GLU A 224 37.56 25.07 -71.93
CA GLU A 224 38.49 24.22 -72.70
C GLU A 224 38.19 24.27 -74.21
N ARG A 225 36.92 24.50 -74.62
CA ARG A 225 36.56 24.61 -76.04
C ARG A 225 36.95 25.96 -76.66
N ILE A 226 36.91 27.05 -75.90
CA ILE A 226 37.40 28.36 -76.36
C ILE A 226 38.90 28.29 -76.70
N ASP A 227 39.68 27.53 -75.93
CA ASP A 227 41.11 27.31 -76.17
C ASP A 227 41.38 26.41 -77.39
N GLY A 228 40.51 25.40 -77.62
CA GLY A 228 40.55 24.53 -78.80
C GLY A 228 40.21 25.25 -80.12
N LEU A 229 39.28 26.21 -80.09
CA LEU A 229 38.93 27.02 -81.26
C LEU A 229 40.03 28.01 -81.66
N THR A 230 40.79 28.57 -80.72
CA THR A 230 41.96 29.41 -81.02
C THR A 230 43.13 28.61 -81.60
N SER A 231 43.16 27.29 -81.41
CA SER A 231 44.13 26.36 -82.00
C SER A 231 43.70 25.69 -83.32
N GLY A 232 42.55 26.06 -83.89
CA GLY A 232 42.15 25.65 -85.24
C GLY A 232 41.34 24.33 -85.36
N ASP A 233 40.83 23.79 -84.24
CA ASP A 233 40.00 22.58 -84.25
C ASP A 233 38.51 22.91 -84.47
N LEU A 234 38.01 22.64 -85.68
CA LEU A 234 36.62 22.88 -86.10
C LEU A 234 35.71 21.63 -86.09
N ASP A 235 36.27 20.44 -85.86
CA ASP A 235 35.53 19.17 -85.98
C ASP A 235 34.88 18.73 -84.66
N SER A 236 35.42 19.14 -83.52
CA SER A 236 34.87 18.78 -82.21
C SER A 236 33.62 19.61 -81.85
N SER A 237 32.60 18.96 -81.26
CA SER A 237 31.32 19.58 -80.93
C SER A 237 31.46 20.58 -79.77
N VAL A 238 30.69 21.68 -79.81
CA VAL A 238 30.67 22.66 -78.72
C VAL A 238 29.86 22.10 -77.54
N PRO A 239 30.45 21.93 -76.35
CA PRO A 239 29.70 21.48 -75.18
C PRO A 239 28.61 22.49 -74.78
N CYS A 240 27.49 22.00 -74.26
CA CYS A 240 26.42 22.78 -73.64
C CYS A 240 25.45 23.56 -74.56
N GLY A 241 25.47 23.40 -75.88
CA GLY A 241 24.57 24.11 -76.81
C GLY A 241 23.06 23.89 -76.60
N GLY A 242 22.67 22.79 -75.95
CA GLY A 242 21.26 22.46 -75.64
C GLY A 242 20.71 23.02 -74.32
N ARG A 243 21.51 23.74 -73.52
CA ARG A 243 21.05 24.31 -72.24
C ARG A 243 20.31 25.63 -72.45
N LYS A 244 19.28 25.91 -71.64
CA LYS A 244 18.46 27.13 -71.76
C LYS A 244 18.90 28.28 -70.84
N ASP A 245 20.03 28.12 -70.15
CA ASP A 245 20.60 29.07 -69.19
C ASP A 245 21.72 29.93 -69.81
N GLU A 246 22.34 30.79 -69.00
CA GLU A 246 23.39 31.74 -69.40
C GLU A 246 24.63 31.03 -69.98
N ILE A 247 24.92 29.79 -69.54
CA ILE A 247 26.02 28.96 -70.08
C ILE A 247 25.64 28.40 -71.47
N GLY A 248 24.38 28.03 -71.67
CA GLY A 248 23.86 27.65 -72.99
C GLY A 248 23.82 28.80 -73.99
N THR A 249 23.66 30.04 -73.55
CA THR A 249 23.77 31.23 -74.41
C THR A 249 25.20 31.44 -74.93
N ILE A 250 26.22 31.17 -74.10
CA ILE A 250 27.63 31.18 -74.50
C ILE A 250 27.94 30.01 -75.46
N GLY A 251 27.42 28.81 -75.19
CA GLY A 251 27.59 27.63 -76.06
C GLY A 251 26.92 27.76 -77.44
N ARG A 252 25.75 28.41 -77.52
CA ARG A 252 25.10 28.73 -78.81
C ARG A 252 25.86 29.77 -79.61
N ALA A 253 26.48 30.77 -78.96
CA ALA A 253 27.31 31.75 -79.63
C ALA A 253 28.58 31.11 -80.24
N LEU A 254 29.15 30.10 -79.57
CA LEU A 254 30.27 29.30 -80.09
C LEU A 254 29.87 28.34 -81.23
N GLU A 255 28.66 27.75 -81.19
CA GLU A 255 28.16 26.86 -82.25
C GLU A 255 27.81 27.62 -83.54
N LEU A 256 27.34 28.87 -83.44
CA LEU A 256 27.08 29.74 -84.59
C LEU A 256 28.36 30.11 -85.35
N LEU A 257 29.50 30.14 -84.63
CA LEU A 257 30.84 30.32 -85.21
C LEU A 257 31.37 29.04 -85.89
N ARG A 258 30.95 27.86 -85.43
CA ARG A 258 31.30 26.54 -86.00
C ARG A 258 30.48 26.20 -87.26
N GLN A 259 29.18 26.51 -87.24
CA GLN A 259 28.24 26.20 -88.32
C GLN A 259 28.46 27.01 -89.61
N SER A 260 29.17 28.14 -89.54
CA SER A 260 29.54 28.91 -90.72
C SER A 260 30.65 28.26 -91.57
N GLY A 261 31.20 27.11 -91.14
CA GLY A 261 32.27 26.38 -91.84
C GLY A 261 31.87 25.14 -92.65
N HIS A 262 30.72 24.50 -92.41
CA HIS A 262 30.46 23.14 -92.95
C HIS A 262 29.16 22.94 -93.78
N GLU A 263 28.48 24.01 -94.18
CA GLU A 263 27.27 23.93 -95.02
C GLU A 263 27.59 23.93 -96.52
N ARG A 264 28.30 22.91 -96.98
CA ARG A 264 28.33 22.57 -98.41
C ARG A 264 28.83 21.14 -98.58
N VAL A 265 27.90 20.19 -98.75
CA VAL A 265 27.81 19.40 -99.99
C VAL A 265 26.97 18.12 -99.90
N ARG A 266 26.66 17.47 -98.76
CA ARG A 266 26.20 16.07 -98.90
C ARG A 266 25.18 15.56 -97.87
N LEU A 267 23.95 15.39 -98.37
CA LEU A 267 23.08 14.20 -98.25
C LEU A 267 21.71 14.47 -97.60
N GLU A 268 20.82 15.09 -98.39
CA GLU A 268 19.36 15.05 -98.24
C GLU A 268 18.75 13.63 -98.52
N GLY A 269 19.42 12.55 -98.11
CA GLY A 269 19.08 11.19 -98.57
C GLY A 269 18.27 10.28 -97.63
N GLU A 270 18.29 10.49 -96.30
CA GLU A 270 17.89 9.43 -95.34
C GLU A 270 16.70 9.80 -94.42
N ALA A 271 16.10 10.99 -94.54
CA ALA A 271 15.20 11.54 -93.53
C ALA A 271 13.72 11.10 -93.59
N VAL A 272 13.32 10.21 -94.51
CA VAL A 272 11.90 9.84 -94.70
C VAL A 272 11.52 8.53 -93.98
N SER A 273 12.45 7.59 -93.78
CA SER A 273 12.15 6.28 -93.17
C SER A 273 12.13 6.30 -91.63
N GLN A 274 12.90 7.18 -90.96
CA GLN A 274 12.91 7.29 -89.49
C GLN A 274 11.69 8.01 -88.90
N ARG A 275 11.04 8.92 -89.65
CA ARG A 275 9.87 9.67 -89.16
C ARG A 275 8.66 8.76 -88.92
N ALA A 276 8.45 7.75 -89.77
CA ALA A 276 7.35 6.80 -89.65
C ALA A 276 7.51 5.80 -88.48
N ALA A 277 8.75 5.43 -88.13
CA ALA A 277 9.02 4.55 -86.98
C ALA A 277 8.87 5.30 -85.64
N ALA A 278 9.30 6.57 -85.58
CA ALA A 278 9.23 7.39 -84.37
C ALA A 278 7.80 7.86 -84.00
N ASP A 279 6.89 7.98 -84.97
CA ASP A 279 5.49 8.34 -84.70
C ASP A 279 4.69 7.15 -84.13
N LYS A 280 5.00 5.91 -84.54
CA LYS A 280 4.33 4.69 -84.05
C LYS A 280 4.75 4.31 -82.62
N GLU A 281 6.00 4.56 -82.25
CA GLU A 281 6.53 4.37 -80.89
C GLU A 281 5.96 5.42 -79.91
N ARG A 282 5.80 6.67 -80.37
CA ARG A 282 5.17 7.74 -79.57
C ARG A 282 3.69 7.49 -79.31
N GLN A 283 2.94 6.91 -80.26
CA GLN A 283 1.54 6.54 -80.05
C GLN A 283 1.39 5.39 -79.04
N ARG A 284 2.17 4.31 -79.16
CA ARG A 284 2.16 3.21 -78.18
C ARG A 284 2.55 3.64 -76.78
N GLY A 285 3.59 4.47 -76.66
CA GLY A 285 4.02 5.02 -75.37
C GLY A 285 3.04 6.04 -74.76
N SER A 286 2.22 6.71 -75.57
CA SER A 286 1.11 7.55 -75.08
C SER A 286 -0.03 6.69 -74.55
N GLU A 287 -0.46 5.69 -75.32
CA GLU A 287 -1.56 4.80 -74.95
C GLU A 287 -1.25 3.97 -73.69
N GLU A 288 -0.02 3.49 -73.52
CA GLU A 288 0.42 2.80 -72.29
C GLU A 288 0.50 3.74 -71.09
N ARG A 289 0.95 4.99 -71.28
CA ARG A 289 0.98 6.00 -70.21
C ARG A 289 -0.43 6.42 -69.80
N ASP A 290 -1.33 6.60 -70.76
CA ASP A 290 -2.72 6.95 -70.52
C ASP A 290 -3.46 5.82 -69.79
N ARG A 291 -3.23 4.55 -70.19
CA ARG A 291 -3.77 3.37 -69.50
C ARG A 291 -3.20 3.24 -68.08
N SER A 292 -1.88 3.36 -67.88
CA SER A 292 -1.27 3.37 -66.54
C SER A 292 -1.74 4.54 -65.66
N ALA A 293 -1.94 5.73 -66.25
CA ALA A 293 -2.46 6.89 -65.54
C ALA A 293 -3.93 6.70 -65.13
N GLN A 294 -4.74 6.07 -65.98
CA GLN A 294 -6.12 5.68 -65.64
C GLN A 294 -6.15 4.62 -64.54
N GLU A 295 -5.31 3.58 -64.62
CA GLU A 295 -5.22 2.56 -63.57
C GLU A 295 -4.74 3.15 -62.24
N LEU A 296 -3.77 4.08 -62.26
CA LEU A 296 -3.32 4.81 -61.07
C LEU A 296 -4.42 5.71 -60.51
N ALA A 297 -5.19 6.40 -61.36
CA ALA A 297 -6.29 7.27 -60.93
C ALA A 297 -7.42 6.45 -60.27
N VAL A 298 -7.80 5.31 -60.87
CA VAL A 298 -8.78 4.38 -60.28
C VAL A 298 -8.27 3.84 -58.95
N ALA A 299 -6.99 3.44 -58.88
CA ALA A 299 -6.40 2.97 -57.64
C ALA A 299 -6.36 4.04 -56.54
N ALA A 300 -6.01 5.28 -56.89
CA ALA A 300 -5.96 6.39 -55.95
C ALA A 300 -7.36 6.79 -55.43
N ASP A 301 -8.38 6.80 -56.30
CA ASP A 301 -9.77 7.09 -55.89
C ASP A 301 -10.33 5.98 -54.99
N CYS A 302 -10.09 4.71 -55.35
CA CYS A 302 -10.58 3.57 -54.57
C CYS A 302 -9.93 3.51 -53.18
N LEU A 303 -8.60 3.66 -53.11
CA LEU A 303 -7.88 3.72 -51.85
C LEU A 303 -8.24 4.98 -51.05
N GLY A 304 -8.46 6.12 -51.72
CA GLY A 304 -8.90 7.37 -51.08
C GLY A 304 -10.28 7.25 -50.43
N LEU A 305 -11.22 6.55 -51.08
CA LEU A 305 -12.54 6.25 -50.52
C LEU A 305 -12.43 5.29 -49.32
N ALA A 306 -11.60 4.25 -49.44
CA ALA A 306 -11.35 3.31 -48.36
C ALA A 306 -10.70 3.98 -47.14
N LEU A 307 -9.73 4.86 -47.35
CA LEU A 307 -9.09 5.65 -46.28
C LEU A 307 -10.07 6.62 -45.62
N ARG A 308 -11.02 7.21 -46.36
CA ARG A 308 -12.09 8.03 -45.76
C ARG A 308 -12.98 7.21 -44.84
N ARG A 309 -13.42 6.04 -45.29
CA ARG A 309 -14.24 5.13 -44.48
C ARG A 309 -13.49 4.61 -43.25
N LEU A 310 -12.21 4.27 -43.41
CA LEU A 310 -11.33 3.92 -42.30
C LEU A 310 -11.21 5.07 -41.28
N ALA A 311 -11.07 6.32 -41.75
CA ALA A 311 -11.03 7.50 -40.89
C ALA A 311 -12.37 7.80 -40.18
N GLU A 312 -13.49 7.35 -40.76
CA GLU A 312 -14.81 7.37 -40.14
C GLU A 312 -15.02 6.20 -39.16
N GLY A 313 -14.04 5.30 -39.02
CA GLY A 313 -14.07 4.16 -38.11
C GLY A 313 -14.58 2.86 -38.72
N ASP A 314 -14.82 2.78 -40.03
CA ASP A 314 -15.28 1.55 -40.68
C ASP A 314 -14.10 0.60 -40.95
N LEU A 315 -13.93 -0.41 -40.09
CA LEU A 315 -12.89 -1.44 -40.23
C LEU A 315 -13.34 -2.64 -41.07
N THR A 316 -14.61 -2.66 -41.52
CA THR A 316 -15.15 -3.73 -42.36
C THR A 316 -14.82 -3.54 -43.85
N ILE A 317 -14.21 -2.40 -44.21
CA ILE A 317 -13.85 -2.10 -45.60
C ILE A 317 -12.76 -3.04 -46.13
N ARG A 318 -12.94 -3.51 -47.37
CA ARG A 318 -11.95 -4.25 -48.16
C ARG A 318 -11.83 -3.65 -49.56
N VAL A 319 -10.63 -3.67 -50.14
CA VAL A 319 -10.31 -3.01 -51.43
C VAL A 319 -9.52 -3.92 -52.37
N GLY A 320 -8.98 -5.04 -51.86
CA GLY A 320 -8.01 -5.89 -52.55
C GLY A 320 -8.39 -6.32 -53.97
N ASP A 321 -9.65 -6.69 -54.18
CA ASP A 321 -10.14 -7.22 -55.46
C ASP A 321 -10.67 -6.15 -56.42
N ASP A 322 -10.95 -4.93 -55.91
CA ASP A 322 -11.49 -3.81 -56.69
C ASP A 322 -10.38 -2.98 -57.38
N LEU A 323 -9.11 -3.26 -57.04
CA LEU A 323 -7.95 -2.58 -57.60
C LEU A 323 -7.46 -3.21 -58.91
N PRO A 324 -6.97 -2.39 -59.88
CA PRO A 324 -6.34 -2.89 -61.09
C PRO A 324 -5.19 -3.86 -60.79
N ALA A 325 -4.93 -4.83 -61.68
CA ALA A 325 -3.96 -5.90 -61.46
C ALA A 325 -2.55 -5.41 -61.03
N ALA A 326 -2.12 -4.24 -61.52
CA ALA A 326 -0.86 -3.61 -61.15
C ALA A 326 -0.78 -3.19 -59.66
N TYR A 327 -1.92 -2.96 -59.00
CA TYR A 327 -2.04 -2.44 -57.63
C TYR A 327 -2.71 -3.42 -56.65
N GLN A 328 -3.08 -4.63 -57.05
CA GLN A 328 -3.71 -5.63 -56.17
C GLN A 328 -2.88 -5.94 -54.91
N ARG A 329 -1.55 -5.91 -55.01
CA ARG A 329 -0.69 -6.11 -53.82
C ARG A 329 -0.90 -5.02 -52.77
N LEU A 330 -1.03 -3.76 -53.20
CA LEU A 330 -1.31 -2.63 -52.31
C LEU A 330 -2.67 -2.79 -51.63
N GLY A 331 -3.68 -3.26 -52.37
CA GLY A 331 -5.00 -3.58 -51.81
C GLY A 331 -4.96 -4.68 -50.76
N LYS A 332 -4.24 -5.77 -51.04
CA LYS A 332 -4.06 -6.87 -50.07
C LYS A 332 -3.30 -6.44 -48.81
N ASP A 333 -2.26 -5.63 -48.97
CA ASP A 333 -1.50 -5.09 -47.83
C ASP A 333 -2.38 -4.13 -46.99
N PHE A 334 -3.26 -3.34 -47.63
CA PHE A 334 -4.25 -2.50 -46.95
C PHE A 334 -5.29 -3.36 -46.19
N ASP A 335 -5.88 -4.36 -46.84
CA ASP A 335 -6.88 -5.23 -46.23
C ASP A 335 -6.31 -6.01 -45.04
N ALA A 336 -5.04 -6.46 -45.13
CA ALA A 336 -4.35 -7.11 -44.04
C ALA A 336 -4.13 -6.18 -42.84
N ALA A 337 -3.76 -4.91 -43.08
CA ALA A 337 -3.58 -3.93 -42.03
C ALA A 337 -4.92 -3.56 -41.35
N VAL A 338 -5.98 -3.37 -42.13
CA VAL A 338 -7.33 -3.10 -41.60
C VAL A 338 -7.86 -4.31 -40.83
N GLY A 339 -7.62 -5.54 -41.32
CA GLY A 339 -8.00 -6.78 -40.62
C GLY A 339 -7.31 -6.94 -39.26
N GLN A 340 -6.01 -6.64 -39.16
CA GLN A 340 -5.32 -6.64 -37.86
C GLN A 340 -5.86 -5.58 -36.89
N LEU A 341 -6.22 -4.41 -37.42
CA LEU A 341 -6.81 -3.35 -36.60
C LEU A 341 -8.22 -3.73 -36.12
N GLU A 342 -9.02 -4.37 -36.98
CA GLU A 342 -10.34 -4.92 -36.65
C GLU A 342 -10.25 -5.95 -35.54
N GLU A 343 -9.35 -6.94 -35.66
CA GLU A 343 -9.12 -7.97 -34.65
C GLU A 343 -8.70 -7.35 -33.30
N ALA A 344 -7.76 -6.41 -33.32
CA ALA A 344 -7.32 -5.73 -32.10
C ALA A 344 -8.45 -4.94 -31.41
N ILE A 345 -9.32 -4.27 -32.19
CA ILE A 345 -10.47 -3.53 -31.64
C ILE A 345 -11.55 -4.49 -31.12
N ALA A 346 -11.78 -5.62 -31.80
CA ALA A 346 -12.69 -6.67 -31.36
C ALA A 346 -12.23 -7.29 -30.02
N ASP A 347 -10.93 -7.57 -29.88
CA ASP A 347 -10.33 -8.07 -28.63
C ASP A 347 -10.52 -7.08 -27.48
N VAL A 348 -10.30 -5.77 -27.72
CA VAL A 348 -10.53 -4.73 -26.72
C VAL A 348 -12.01 -4.67 -26.32
N SER A 349 -12.94 -4.74 -27.28
CA SER A 349 -14.39 -4.77 -27.02
C SER A 349 -14.80 -5.98 -26.15
N GLY A 350 -14.26 -7.17 -26.48
CA GLY A 350 -14.44 -8.38 -25.69
C GLY A 350 -13.88 -8.25 -24.27
N GLY A 351 -12.70 -7.63 -24.14
CA GLY A 351 -12.07 -7.32 -22.85
C GLY A 351 -12.92 -6.39 -21.99
N ILE A 352 -13.48 -5.32 -22.57
CA ILE A 352 -14.38 -4.38 -21.87
C ILE A 352 -15.64 -5.09 -21.38
N THR A 353 -16.20 -6.00 -22.17
CA THR A 353 -17.39 -6.78 -21.78
C THR A 353 -17.10 -7.68 -20.58
N LYS A 354 -15.98 -8.41 -20.59
CA LYS A 354 -15.54 -9.24 -19.45
C LYS A 354 -15.29 -8.39 -18.20
N LEU A 355 -14.66 -7.24 -18.38
CA LEU A 355 -14.34 -6.30 -17.33
C LEU A 355 -15.62 -5.70 -16.69
N LYS A 356 -16.65 -5.39 -17.49
CA LYS A 356 -17.97 -4.98 -16.99
C LYS A 356 -18.66 -6.07 -16.17
N SER A 357 -18.62 -7.32 -16.63
CA SER A 357 -19.17 -8.45 -15.88
C SER A 357 -18.45 -8.64 -14.54
N GLY A 358 -17.11 -8.60 -14.55
CA GLY A 358 -16.30 -8.70 -13.33
C GLY A 358 -16.59 -7.58 -12.32
N MET A 359 -16.80 -6.34 -12.79
CA MET A 359 -17.21 -5.25 -11.90
C MET A 359 -18.58 -5.45 -11.29
N SER A 360 -19.54 -5.99 -12.05
CA SER A 360 -20.87 -6.29 -11.50
C SER A 360 -20.78 -7.36 -10.40
N GLU A 361 -19.91 -8.36 -10.55
CA GLU A 361 -19.65 -9.36 -9.50
C GLU A 361 -19.03 -8.74 -8.26
N ILE A 362 -18.02 -7.88 -8.42
CA ILE A 362 -17.36 -7.17 -7.31
C ILE A 362 -18.35 -6.24 -6.59
N ALA A 363 -19.21 -5.53 -7.33
CA ALA A 363 -20.23 -4.66 -6.75
C ALA A 363 -21.22 -5.47 -5.88
N ASN A 364 -21.68 -6.61 -6.38
CA ASN A 364 -22.56 -7.50 -5.63
C ASN A 364 -21.87 -8.08 -4.39
N ALA A 365 -20.62 -8.52 -4.51
CA ALA A 365 -19.83 -9.04 -3.39
C ALA A 365 -19.58 -7.96 -2.32
N SER A 366 -19.30 -6.72 -2.74
CA SER A 366 -19.11 -5.58 -1.83
C SER A 366 -20.41 -5.23 -1.11
N SER A 367 -21.55 -5.25 -1.80
CA SER A 367 -22.87 -5.05 -1.19
C SER A 367 -23.21 -6.12 -0.14
N ASP A 368 -22.93 -7.40 -0.44
CA ASP A 368 -23.09 -8.50 0.54
C ASP A 368 -22.16 -8.32 1.75
N LEU A 369 -20.89 -7.96 1.50
CA LEU A 369 -19.92 -7.70 2.56
C LEU A 369 -20.38 -6.56 3.48
N SER A 370 -20.89 -5.47 2.92
CA SER A 370 -21.46 -4.36 3.68
C SER A 370 -22.61 -4.83 4.57
N SER A 371 -23.61 -5.52 4.01
CA SER A 371 -24.76 -6.04 4.78
C SER A 371 -24.35 -7.00 5.90
N ARG A 372 -23.35 -7.86 5.65
CA ARG A 372 -22.82 -8.78 6.66
C ARG A 372 -22.05 -8.03 7.75
N THR A 373 -21.31 -7.00 7.39
CA THR A 373 -20.55 -6.15 8.32
C THR A 373 -21.50 -5.38 9.24
N GLU A 374 -22.60 -4.84 8.73
CA GLU A 374 -23.65 -4.19 9.54
C GLU A 374 -24.31 -5.18 10.53
N LYS A 375 -24.67 -6.39 10.08
CA LYS A 375 -25.21 -7.44 10.96
C LYS A 375 -24.20 -7.86 12.03
N GLN A 376 -22.93 -7.94 11.65
CA GLN A 376 -21.85 -8.27 12.57
C GLN A 376 -21.68 -7.18 13.63
N ALA A 377 -21.71 -5.90 13.25
CA ALA A 377 -21.66 -4.78 14.18
C ALA A 377 -22.82 -4.83 15.20
N ALA A 378 -24.05 -5.05 14.74
CA ALA A 378 -25.22 -5.20 15.62
C ALA A 378 -25.07 -6.39 16.60
N THR A 379 -24.55 -7.52 16.10
CA THR A 379 -24.29 -8.71 16.94
C THR A 379 -23.20 -8.43 17.97
N LEU A 380 -22.18 -7.66 17.59
CA LEU A 380 -21.07 -7.29 18.46
C LEU A 380 -21.51 -6.34 19.58
N GLU A 381 -22.36 -5.36 19.28
CA GLU A 381 -22.99 -4.49 20.29
C GLU A 381 -23.79 -5.32 21.31
N GLN A 382 -24.65 -6.23 20.84
CA GLN A 382 -25.44 -7.08 21.72
C GLN A 382 -24.55 -8.01 22.57
N THR A 383 -23.49 -8.55 21.99
CA THR A 383 -22.54 -9.42 22.69
C THR A 383 -21.78 -8.65 23.76
N THR A 384 -21.35 -7.42 23.45
CA THR A 384 -20.64 -6.54 24.40
C THR A 384 -21.53 -6.14 25.57
N SER A 385 -22.80 -5.85 25.31
CA SER A 385 -23.80 -5.61 26.36
C SER A 385 -23.99 -6.83 27.26
N THR A 386 -24.14 -8.02 26.66
CA THR A 386 -24.28 -9.29 27.39
C THR A 386 -23.05 -9.60 28.23
N VAL A 387 -21.84 -9.41 27.70
CA VAL A 387 -20.59 -9.61 28.44
C VAL A 387 -20.46 -8.62 29.60
N SER A 388 -20.90 -7.38 29.42
CA SER A 388 -20.92 -6.37 30.50
C SER A 388 -21.88 -6.78 31.62
N GLU A 389 -23.07 -7.27 31.27
CA GLU A 389 -24.05 -7.79 32.24
C GLU A 389 -23.52 -9.01 32.99
N ILE A 390 -22.92 -9.98 32.27
CA ILE A 390 -22.29 -11.15 32.88
C ILE A 390 -21.15 -10.73 33.81
N THR A 391 -20.32 -9.77 33.40
CA THR A 391 -19.21 -9.27 34.23
C THR A 391 -19.73 -8.66 35.53
N ALA A 392 -20.81 -7.87 35.48
CA ALA A 392 -21.46 -7.33 36.66
C ALA A 392 -22.01 -8.45 37.58
N LYS A 393 -22.61 -9.49 37.00
CA LYS A 393 -23.15 -10.64 37.75
C LYS A 393 -22.06 -11.49 38.40
N VAL A 394 -20.91 -11.65 37.75
CA VAL A 394 -19.74 -12.34 38.32
C VAL A 394 -19.14 -11.53 39.48
N ASP A 395 -19.06 -10.20 39.36
CA ASP A 395 -18.59 -9.34 40.46
C ASP A 395 -19.57 -9.37 41.65
N GLU A 396 -20.88 -9.35 41.38
CA GLU A 396 -21.93 -9.54 42.39
C GLU A 396 -21.78 -10.89 43.11
N ALA A 397 -21.53 -11.98 42.37
CA ALA A 397 -21.30 -13.30 42.95
C ALA A 397 -20.02 -13.36 43.80
N ALA A 398 -18.93 -12.72 43.38
CA ALA A 398 -17.69 -12.64 44.14
C ALA A 398 -17.87 -11.90 45.48
N ARG A 399 -18.62 -10.79 45.46
CA ARG A 399 -18.97 -10.03 46.68
C ARG A 399 -19.90 -10.83 47.59
N GLY A 400 -20.94 -11.45 47.02
CA GLY A 400 -21.86 -12.31 47.76
C GLY A 400 -21.16 -13.49 48.44
N ALA A 401 -20.18 -14.10 47.77
CA ALA A 401 -19.32 -15.12 48.37
C ALA A 401 -18.50 -14.54 49.54
N GLN A 402 -17.91 -13.35 49.40
CA GLN A 402 -17.16 -12.73 50.49
C GLN A 402 -18.04 -12.44 51.72
N ASP A 403 -19.27 -11.94 51.50
CA ASP A 403 -20.23 -11.66 52.58
C ASP A 403 -20.71 -12.95 53.26
N ALA A 404 -20.92 -14.01 52.48
CA ALA A 404 -21.26 -15.33 53.00
C ALA A 404 -20.13 -15.90 53.87
N ALA A 405 -18.87 -15.77 53.44
CA ALA A 405 -17.70 -16.20 54.21
C ALA A 405 -17.59 -15.44 55.54
N ASN A 406 -17.80 -14.12 55.52
CA ASN A 406 -17.80 -13.30 56.73
C ASN A 406 -18.91 -13.71 57.72
N THR A 407 -20.10 -14.03 57.20
CA THR A 407 -21.24 -14.48 58.01
C THR A 407 -20.98 -15.85 58.61
N MET A 408 -20.40 -16.79 57.85
CA MET A 408 -20.01 -18.11 58.35
C MET A 408 -18.92 -18.04 59.41
N SER A 409 -17.94 -17.16 59.24
CA SER A 409 -16.88 -16.93 60.24
C SER A 409 -17.48 -16.49 61.58
N LYS A 410 -18.45 -15.56 61.55
CA LYS A 410 -19.19 -15.15 62.76
C LYS A 410 -20.00 -16.30 63.37
N ALA A 411 -20.78 -17.01 62.56
CA ALA A 411 -21.58 -18.14 63.04
C ALA A 411 -20.72 -19.27 63.64
N LYS A 412 -19.52 -19.51 63.08
CA LYS A 412 -18.54 -20.43 63.63
C LYS A 412 -18.05 -19.96 65.01
N SER A 413 -17.68 -18.69 65.13
CA SER A 413 -17.27 -18.09 66.41
C SER A 413 -18.36 -18.20 67.48
N ASP A 414 -19.62 -17.91 67.13
CA ASP A 414 -20.76 -18.00 68.05
C ASP A 414 -21.01 -19.46 68.50
N ALA A 415 -20.82 -20.43 67.60
CA ALA A 415 -20.93 -21.84 67.92
C ALA A 415 -19.77 -22.35 68.79
N GLU A 416 -18.54 -21.86 68.57
CA GLU A 416 -17.39 -22.13 69.43
C GLU A 416 -17.60 -21.57 70.85
N GLU A 417 -18.07 -20.33 70.98
CA GLU A 417 -18.41 -19.72 72.28
C GLU A 417 -19.54 -20.49 72.98
N SER A 418 -20.58 -20.89 72.24
CA SER A 418 -21.67 -21.73 72.76
C SER A 418 -21.14 -23.08 73.25
N GLY A 419 -20.15 -23.66 72.56
CA GLY A 419 -19.47 -24.89 72.97
C GLY A 419 -18.76 -24.74 74.32
N GLU A 420 -18.07 -23.62 74.54
CA GLU A 420 -17.43 -23.30 75.81
C GLU A 420 -18.45 -23.12 76.95
N ILE A 421 -19.59 -22.48 76.69
CA ILE A 421 -20.68 -22.35 77.66
C ILE A 421 -21.24 -23.73 78.04
N VAL A 422 -21.51 -24.57 77.05
CA VAL A 422 -22.01 -25.94 77.28
C VAL A 422 -21.00 -26.78 78.06
N SER A 423 -19.71 -26.67 77.75
CA SER A 423 -18.63 -27.37 78.48
C SER A 423 -18.61 -26.98 79.97
N ARG A 424 -18.75 -25.68 80.27
CA ARG A 424 -18.89 -25.19 81.66
C ARG A 424 -20.17 -25.70 82.32
N ALA A 425 -21.29 -25.78 81.59
CA ALA A 425 -22.54 -26.31 82.11
C ALA A 425 -22.45 -27.81 82.45
N VAL A 426 -21.78 -28.62 81.63
CA VAL A 426 -21.51 -30.04 81.93
C VAL A 426 -20.68 -30.16 83.22
N SER A 427 -19.63 -29.36 83.37
CA SER A 427 -18.81 -29.36 84.59
C SER A 427 -19.64 -29.02 85.83
N ALA A 428 -20.46 -27.97 85.77
CA ALA A 428 -21.31 -27.55 86.89
C ALA A 428 -22.36 -28.61 87.26
N MET A 429 -22.93 -29.30 86.27
CA MET A 429 -23.86 -30.41 86.53
C MET A 429 -23.16 -31.62 87.15
N GLY A 430 -21.92 -31.91 86.75
CA GLY A 430 -21.09 -32.93 87.41
C GLY A 430 -20.80 -32.59 88.89
N ASP A 431 -20.54 -31.32 89.20
CA ASP A 431 -20.36 -30.86 90.58
C ASP A 431 -21.66 -31.03 91.41
N ILE A 432 -22.82 -30.78 90.80
CA ILE A 432 -24.14 -30.99 91.42
C ILE A 432 -24.38 -32.49 91.66
N GLU A 433 -24.10 -33.36 90.68
CA GLU A 433 -24.23 -34.81 90.81
C GLU A 433 -23.38 -35.33 91.99
N GLN A 434 -22.13 -34.89 92.07
CA GLN A 434 -21.23 -35.23 93.17
C GLN A 434 -21.77 -34.72 94.52
N SER A 435 -22.28 -33.50 94.57
CA SER A 435 -22.88 -32.92 95.78
C SER A 435 -24.12 -33.69 96.22
N SER A 436 -25.00 -34.08 95.29
CA SER A 436 -26.19 -34.91 95.57
C SER A 436 -25.80 -36.27 96.14
N LYS A 437 -24.73 -36.89 95.63
CA LYS A 437 -24.19 -38.15 96.16
C LYS A 437 -23.70 -37.98 97.60
N GLN A 438 -22.93 -36.93 97.88
CA GLN A 438 -22.47 -36.62 99.23
C GLN A 438 -23.63 -36.36 100.21
N ILE A 439 -24.68 -35.64 99.77
CA ILE A 439 -25.88 -35.45 100.58
C ILE A 439 -26.56 -36.79 100.87
N SER A 440 -26.70 -37.67 99.87
CA SER A 440 -27.29 -39.01 100.04
C SER A 440 -26.54 -39.83 101.10
N ASP A 441 -25.20 -39.77 101.10
CA ASP A 441 -24.35 -40.43 102.10
C ASP A 441 -24.58 -39.86 103.51
N ILE A 442 -24.65 -38.53 103.65
CA ILE A 442 -24.95 -37.86 104.93
C ILE A 442 -26.32 -38.27 105.46
N ILE A 443 -27.35 -38.31 104.60
CA ILE A 443 -28.69 -38.75 104.98
C ILE A 443 -28.68 -40.22 105.42
N GLY A 444 -27.85 -41.06 104.79
CA GLY A 444 -27.61 -42.44 105.24
C GLY A 444 -27.06 -42.50 106.67
N VAL A 445 -26.08 -41.67 107.00
CA VAL A 445 -25.54 -41.55 108.37
C VAL A 445 -26.60 -41.04 109.36
N ILE A 446 -27.45 -40.08 108.96
CA ILE A 446 -28.53 -39.57 109.82
C ILE A 446 -29.57 -40.67 110.12
N ASP A 447 -29.95 -41.47 109.12
CA ASP A 447 -30.85 -42.62 109.31
C ASP A 447 -30.23 -43.66 110.28
N GLU A 448 -28.93 -43.92 110.16
CA GLU A 448 -28.20 -44.78 111.11
C GLU A 448 -28.20 -44.21 112.54
N ILE A 449 -27.94 -42.91 112.71
CA ILE A 449 -27.99 -42.24 114.01
C ILE A 449 -29.41 -42.31 114.61
N ALA A 450 -30.45 -42.09 113.80
CA ALA A 450 -31.84 -42.20 114.24
C ALA A 450 -32.17 -43.63 114.70
N PHE A 451 -31.71 -44.64 113.96
CA PHE A 451 -31.86 -46.05 114.34
C PHE A 451 -31.15 -46.38 115.66
N GLN A 452 -29.88 -45.96 115.81
CA GLN A 452 -29.12 -46.14 117.05
C GLN A 452 -29.78 -45.42 118.24
N THR A 453 -30.30 -44.21 118.03
CA THR A 453 -31.02 -43.43 119.06
C THR A 453 -32.32 -44.13 119.47
N ASN A 454 -33.07 -44.68 118.52
CA ASN A 454 -34.27 -45.47 118.79
C ASN A 454 -33.95 -46.74 119.61
N LEU A 455 -32.82 -47.42 119.34
CA LEU A 455 -32.37 -48.57 120.15
C LEU A 455 -31.91 -48.16 121.56
N LEU A 456 -31.18 -47.05 121.69
CA LEU A 456 -30.77 -46.49 122.99
C LEU A 456 -31.98 -46.11 123.83
N ALA A 457 -32.96 -45.45 123.23
CA ALA A 457 -34.22 -45.07 123.87
C ALA A 457 -35.05 -46.28 124.29
N LEU A 458 -35.09 -47.33 123.47
CA LEU A 458 -35.71 -48.60 123.84
C LEU A 458 -35.02 -49.23 125.06
N ASN A 459 -33.69 -49.31 125.06
CA ASN A 459 -32.92 -49.83 126.18
C ASN A 459 -33.15 -49.02 127.46
N ALA A 460 -33.16 -47.69 127.37
CA ALA A 460 -33.46 -46.79 128.48
C ALA A 460 -34.90 -46.96 129.00
N GLY A 461 -35.88 -47.14 128.11
CA GLY A 461 -37.27 -47.41 128.47
C GLY A 461 -37.45 -48.73 129.21
N VAL A 462 -36.72 -49.78 128.79
CA VAL A 462 -36.69 -51.08 129.47
C VAL A 462 -36.09 -50.95 130.88
N GLU A 463 -34.96 -50.25 131.03
CA GLU A 463 -34.32 -50.05 132.34
C GLU A 463 -35.15 -49.14 133.26
N ALA A 464 -35.85 -48.16 132.71
CA ALA A 464 -36.80 -47.33 133.44
C ALA A 464 -38.01 -48.14 133.95
N ALA A 465 -38.55 -49.06 133.15
CA ALA A 465 -39.59 -50.00 133.59
C ALA A 465 -39.09 -50.94 134.69
N ARG A 466 -37.82 -51.34 134.63
CA ARG A 466 -37.15 -52.18 135.63
C ARG A 466 -36.96 -51.47 136.98
N ALA A 467 -36.79 -50.15 136.98
CA ALA A 467 -36.65 -49.33 138.18
C ALA A 467 -37.97 -49.04 138.92
N GLY A 468 -39.12 -49.51 138.40
CA GLY A 468 -40.43 -49.39 139.05
C GLY A 468 -40.91 -47.93 139.19
N GLU A 469 -41.55 -47.59 140.31
CA GLU A 469 -42.13 -46.24 140.52
C GLU A 469 -41.09 -45.10 140.44
N LYS A 470 -39.81 -45.36 140.76
CA LYS A 470 -38.75 -44.35 140.67
C LYS A 470 -38.30 -44.06 139.23
N GLY A 471 -38.64 -44.92 138.26
CA GLY A 471 -38.28 -44.81 136.85
C GLY A 471 -39.32 -44.14 135.95
N LEU A 472 -40.52 -43.80 136.48
CA LEU A 472 -41.64 -43.30 135.67
C LEU A 472 -41.29 -42.05 134.83
N GLY A 473 -40.55 -41.10 135.40
CA GLY A 473 -40.10 -39.91 134.66
C GLY A 473 -39.11 -40.23 133.54
N PHE A 474 -38.19 -41.18 133.77
CA PHE A 474 -37.25 -41.66 132.75
C PHE A 474 -37.94 -42.45 131.63
N ALA A 475 -38.99 -43.21 131.95
CA ALA A 475 -39.76 -43.97 130.96
C ALA A 475 -40.47 -43.03 129.96
N VAL A 476 -41.05 -41.92 130.44
CA VAL A 476 -41.69 -40.91 129.58
C VAL A 476 -40.66 -40.25 128.66
N VAL A 477 -39.50 -39.85 129.19
CA VAL A 477 -38.41 -39.28 128.37
C VAL A 477 -37.90 -40.28 127.34
N ALA A 478 -37.72 -41.55 127.72
CA ALA A 478 -37.28 -42.61 126.81
C ALA A 478 -38.30 -42.85 125.68
N GLN A 479 -39.60 -42.78 125.96
CA GLN A 479 -40.64 -42.88 124.93
C GLN A 479 -40.62 -41.67 123.98
N GLU A 480 -40.48 -40.45 124.49
CA GLU A 480 -40.41 -39.23 123.67
C GLU A 480 -39.17 -39.23 122.77
N VAL A 481 -38.00 -39.63 123.30
CA VAL A 481 -36.76 -39.77 122.51
C VAL A 481 -36.92 -40.84 121.43
N ARG A 482 -37.62 -41.94 121.73
CA ARG A 482 -37.89 -43.01 120.77
C ARG A 482 -38.79 -42.51 119.62
N GLU A 483 -39.86 -41.80 119.96
CA GLU A 483 -40.77 -41.23 118.96
C GLU A 483 -40.07 -40.17 118.09
N LEU A 484 -39.23 -39.33 118.69
CA LEU A 484 -38.39 -38.37 117.94
C LEU A 484 -37.39 -39.07 117.01
N ALA A 485 -36.78 -40.17 117.46
CA ALA A 485 -35.86 -40.97 116.65
C ALA A 485 -36.59 -41.64 115.47
N GLN A 486 -37.79 -42.20 115.67
CA GLN A 486 -38.62 -42.74 114.58
C GLN A 486 -39.03 -41.66 113.58
N ARG A 487 -39.44 -40.47 114.06
CA ARG A 487 -39.74 -39.32 113.19
C ARG A 487 -38.52 -38.86 112.39
N SER A 488 -37.32 -38.90 113.00
CA SER A 488 -36.07 -38.54 112.33
C SER A 488 -35.69 -39.54 111.24
N ALA A 489 -35.86 -40.85 111.48
CA ALA A 489 -35.63 -41.90 110.49
C ALA A 489 -36.61 -41.78 109.30
N GLU A 490 -37.89 -41.54 109.56
CA GLU A 490 -38.89 -41.34 108.50
C GLU A 490 -38.57 -40.09 107.66
N ALA A 491 -38.20 -38.97 108.30
CA ALA A 491 -37.78 -37.76 107.60
C ALA A 491 -36.51 -37.99 106.77
N ALA A 492 -35.51 -38.70 107.30
CA ALA A 492 -34.29 -39.06 106.57
C ALA A 492 -34.62 -39.90 105.33
N LYS A 493 -35.50 -40.89 105.45
CA LYS A 493 -35.96 -41.73 104.33
C LYS A 493 -36.67 -40.92 103.24
N GLN A 494 -37.52 -39.96 103.63
CA GLN A 494 -38.18 -39.05 102.67
C GLN A 494 -37.18 -38.16 101.94
N ILE A 495 -36.21 -37.57 102.65
CA ILE A 495 -35.15 -36.75 102.04
C ILE A 495 -34.30 -37.60 101.10
N LYS A 496 -33.95 -38.83 101.49
CA LYS A 496 -33.20 -39.77 100.64
C LYS A 496 -33.94 -40.06 99.33
N GLY A 497 -35.26 -40.25 99.39
CA GLY A 497 -36.11 -40.41 98.21
C GLY A 497 -36.04 -39.19 97.28
N LEU A 498 -36.19 -37.98 97.83
CA LEU A 498 -36.09 -36.73 97.05
C LEU A 498 -34.71 -36.56 96.41
N ILE A 499 -33.62 -36.81 97.16
CA ILE A 499 -32.25 -36.72 96.64
C ILE A 499 -32.00 -37.75 95.54
N SER A 500 -32.54 -38.97 95.67
CA SER A 500 -32.44 -39.99 94.62
C SER A 500 -33.12 -39.55 93.32
N VAL A 501 -34.30 -38.93 93.41
CA VAL A 501 -35.01 -38.38 92.25
C VAL A 501 -34.22 -37.23 91.64
N SER A 502 -33.72 -36.29 92.47
CA SER A 502 -32.89 -35.18 91.99
C SER A 502 -31.62 -35.66 91.31
N SER A 503 -30.94 -36.69 91.84
CA SER A 503 -29.75 -37.29 91.23
C SER A 503 -30.05 -37.87 89.84
N SER A 504 -31.19 -38.55 89.69
CA SER A 504 -31.61 -39.07 88.37
C SER A 504 -31.89 -37.94 87.38
N GLN A 505 -32.52 -36.86 87.82
CA GLN A 505 -32.81 -35.70 86.96
C GLN A 505 -31.53 -34.96 86.53
N VAL A 506 -30.53 -34.90 87.41
CA VAL A 506 -29.22 -34.33 87.09
C VAL A 506 -28.49 -35.19 86.06
N ASP A 507 -28.49 -36.52 86.21
CA ASP A 507 -27.89 -37.46 85.26
C ASP A 507 -28.52 -37.32 83.86
N ASP A 508 -29.86 -37.31 83.78
CA ASP A 508 -30.59 -37.04 82.53
C ASP A 508 -30.22 -35.67 81.93
N GLY A 509 -30.06 -34.65 82.78
CA GLY A 509 -29.62 -33.31 82.39
C GLY A 509 -28.21 -33.30 81.79
N VAL A 510 -27.26 -33.99 82.41
CA VAL A 510 -25.88 -34.13 81.92
C VAL A 510 -25.87 -34.77 80.52
N VAL A 511 -26.68 -35.82 80.32
CA VAL A 511 -26.79 -36.49 79.01
C VAL A 511 -27.29 -35.51 77.92
N LEU A 512 -28.35 -34.75 78.18
CA LEU A 512 -28.90 -33.79 77.22
C LEU A 512 -27.93 -32.65 76.90
N VAL A 513 -27.24 -32.12 77.91
CA VAL A 513 -26.25 -31.04 77.72
C VAL A 513 -25.04 -31.56 76.92
N ARG A 514 -24.57 -32.78 77.18
CA ARG A 514 -23.52 -33.40 76.39
C ARG A 514 -23.94 -33.60 74.92
N GLN A 515 -25.15 -34.09 74.68
CA GLN A 515 -25.68 -34.22 73.31
C GLN A 515 -25.76 -32.87 72.58
N THR A 516 -26.04 -31.79 73.31
CA THR A 516 -26.01 -30.42 72.76
C THR A 516 -24.58 -30.01 72.39
N GLY A 517 -23.59 -30.33 73.24
CA GLY A 517 -22.17 -30.09 72.94
C GLY A 517 -21.70 -30.83 71.68
N ASP A 518 -22.06 -32.11 71.55
CA ASP A 518 -21.74 -32.91 70.36
C ASP A 518 -22.41 -32.33 69.09
N ALA A 519 -23.62 -31.78 69.21
CA ALA A 519 -24.31 -31.12 68.10
C ALA A 519 -23.62 -29.81 67.68
N LEU A 520 -23.18 -28.99 68.64
CA LEU A 520 -22.43 -27.76 68.37
C LEU A 520 -21.09 -28.05 67.67
N GLN A 521 -20.36 -29.10 68.08
CA GLN A 521 -19.13 -29.51 67.39
C GLN A 521 -19.37 -29.88 65.92
N ARG A 522 -20.46 -30.60 65.61
CA ARG A 522 -20.84 -30.89 64.22
C ARG A 522 -21.16 -29.62 63.43
N ILE A 523 -21.80 -28.62 64.05
CA ILE A 523 -22.07 -27.32 63.43
C ILE A 523 -20.77 -26.59 63.12
N VAL A 524 -19.81 -26.53 64.06
CA VAL A 524 -18.50 -25.89 63.85
C VAL A 524 -17.76 -26.54 62.68
N HIS A 525 -17.77 -27.87 62.60
CA HIS A 525 -17.16 -28.59 61.47
C HIS A 525 -17.85 -28.25 60.14
N GLY A 526 -19.19 -28.31 60.10
CA GLY A 526 -19.96 -27.96 58.91
C GLY A 526 -19.78 -26.49 58.46
N MET A 527 -19.61 -25.56 59.39
CA MET A 527 -19.26 -24.16 59.07
C MET A 527 -17.87 -24.05 58.43
N GLY A 528 -16.90 -24.86 58.88
CA GLY A 528 -15.59 -24.96 58.26
C GLY A 528 -15.65 -25.43 56.81
N ASP A 529 -16.40 -26.50 56.55
CA ASP A 529 -16.58 -27.03 55.19
C ASP A 529 -17.27 -26.01 54.26
N MET A 530 -18.32 -25.34 54.75
CA MET A 530 -18.99 -24.30 53.96
C MET A 530 -18.09 -23.09 53.69
N SER A 531 -17.25 -22.69 54.65
CA SER A 531 -16.27 -21.62 54.44
C SER A 531 -15.31 -21.95 53.30
N GLY A 532 -14.81 -23.20 53.25
CA GLY A 532 -13.94 -23.66 52.17
C GLY A 532 -14.63 -23.66 50.79
N LEU A 533 -15.89 -24.07 50.72
CA LEU A 533 -16.67 -24.01 49.48
C LEU A 533 -16.85 -22.57 48.98
N VAL A 534 -17.13 -21.63 49.89
CA VAL A 534 -17.35 -20.22 49.53
C VAL A 534 -16.05 -19.52 49.14
N GLU A 535 -14.92 -19.85 49.76
CA GLU A 535 -13.60 -19.42 49.29
C GLU A 535 -13.33 -19.91 47.85
N GLY A 536 -13.71 -21.16 47.54
CA GLY A 536 -13.65 -21.72 46.19
C GLY A 536 -14.50 -20.93 45.18
N ILE A 537 -15.75 -20.59 45.53
CA ILE A 537 -16.63 -19.75 44.68
C ILE A 537 -15.99 -18.39 44.45
N SER A 538 -15.49 -17.74 45.51
CA SER A 538 -14.86 -16.42 45.42
C SER A 538 -13.62 -16.42 44.50
N ALA A 539 -12.79 -17.47 44.61
CA ALA A 539 -11.62 -17.66 43.74
C ALA A 539 -12.04 -17.88 42.28
N PHE A 540 -13.02 -18.75 42.03
CA PHE A 540 -13.54 -19.03 40.69
C PHE A 540 -14.18 -17.79 40.05
N SER A 541 -14.97 -17.01 40.78
CA SER A 541 -15.55 -15.76 40.28
C SER A 541 -14.49 -14.73 39.91
N ARG A 542 -13.40 -14.61 40.68
CA ARG A 542 -12.25 -13.75 40.31
C ARG A 542 -11.58 -14.21 39.02
N GLU A 543 -11.41 -15.51 38.84
CA GLU A 543 -10.85 -16.07 37.60
C GLU A 543 -11.77 -15.82 36.40
N GLN A 544 -13.09 -16.00 36.57
CA GLN A 544 -14.09 -15.68 35.54
C GLN A 544 -14.06 -14.20 35.17
N ALA A 545 -13.97 -13.29 36.14
CA ALA A 545 -13.87 -11.85 35.88
C ALA A 545 -12.62 -11.52 35.05
N ALA A 546 -11.48 -12.13 35.37
CA ALA A 546 -10.26 -12.00 34.57
C ALA A 546 -10.42 -12.59 33.15
N GLY A 547 -11.15 -13.69 33.01
CA GLY A 547 -11.52 -14.28 31.72
C GLY A 547 -12.39 -13.35 30.87
N LEU A 548 -13.44 -12.78 31.46
CA LEU A 548 -14.34 -11.84 30.79
C LEU A 548 -13.63 -10.55 30.37
N LYS A 549 -12.63 -10.10 31.13
CA LYS A 549 -11.77 -8.98 30.73
C LYS A 549 -11.04 -9.28 29.41
N ARG A 550 -10.47 -10.47 29.26
CA ARG A 550 -9.83 -10.88 27.99
C ARG A 550 -10.83 -11.01 26.84
N VAL A 551 -12.04 -11.49 27.12
CA VAL A 551 -13.13 -11.53 26.12
C VAL A 551 -13.48 -10.11 25.67
N ASN A 552 -13.57 -9.16 26.60
CA ASN A 552 -13.84 -7.76 26.27
C ASN A 552 -12.73 -7.15 25.41
N GLU A 553 -11.45 -7.42 25.72
CA GLU A 553 -10.31 -7.00 24.88
C GLU A 553 -10.40 -7.58 23.46
N ALA A 554 -10.80 -8.85 23.32
CA ALA A 554 -11.02 -9.48 22.01
C ALA A 554 -12.21 -8.87 21.24
N LEU A 555 -13.29 -8.49 21.94
CA LEU A 555 -14.43 -7.82 21.31
C LEU A 555 -14.04 -6.44 20.74
N VAL A 556 -13.18 -5.69 21.44
CA VAL A 556 -12.64 -4.41 20.92
C VAL A 556 -11.84 -4.62 19.64
N GLN A 557 -11.06 -5.71 19.54
CA GLN A 557 -10.35 -6.04 18.30
C GLN A 557 -11.31 -6.42 17.16
N LEU A 558 -12.36 -7.18 17.46
CA LEU A 558 -13.39 -7.51 16.49
C LEU A 558 -14.14 -6.26 16.01
N ASP A 559 -14.38 -5.28 16.88
CA ASP A 559 -15.00 -4.01 16.50
C ASP A 559 -14.13 -3.25 15.51
N GLN A 560 -12.83 -3.15 15.78
CA GLN A 560 -11.87 -2.52 14.88
C GLN A 560 -11.84 -3.19 13.50
N VAL A 561 -11.80 -4.52 13.44
CA VAL A 561 -11.85 -5.26 12.17
C VAL A 561 -13.19 -5.08 11.46
N THR A 562 -14.30 -5.00 12.20
CA THR A 562 -15.63 -4.75 11.64
C THR A 562 -15.71 -3.36 11.01
N GLN A 563 -15.17 -2.33 11.66
CA GLN A 563 -15.07 -0.99 11.11
C GLN A 563 -14.16 -0.93 9.87
N GLN A 564 -13.02 -1.64 9.91
CA GLN A 564 -12.13 -1.73 8.76
C GLN A 564 -12.79 -2.43 7.56
N ASN A 565 -13.59 -3.47 7.80
CA ASN A 565 -14.37 -4.13 6.76
C ASN A 565 -15.44 -3.19 6.16
N ALA A 566 -16.07 -2.35 6.99
CA ALA A 566 -17.04 -1.37 6.51
C ALA A 566 -16.37 -0.34 5.59
N ALA A 567 -15.25 0.25 6.04
CA ALA A 567 -14.47 1.19 5.24
C ALA A 567 -13.97 0.56 3.92
N MET A 568 -13.40 -0.64 3.99
CA MET A 568 -12.95 -1.38 2.81
C MET A 568 -14.10 -1.70 1.84
N SER A 569 -15.29 -2.00 2.36
CA SER A 569 -16.48 -2.24 1.54
C SER A 569 -16.97 -0.97 0.84
N GLU A 570 -16.91 0.19 1.51
CA GLU A 570 -17.21 1.48 0.89
C GLU A 570 -16.18 1.85 -0.18
N GLU A 571 -14.89 1.68 0.10
CA GLU A 571 -13.80 1.90 -0.86
C GLU A 571 -13.92 0.98 -2.09
N ALA A 572 -14.19 -0.32 -1.89
CA ALA A 572 -14.38 -1.26 -2.98
C ALA A 572 -15.60 -0.89 -3.84
N THR A 573 -16.68 -0.43 -3.22
CA THR A 573 -17.87 0.04 -3.94
C THR A 573 -17.54 1.30 -4.78
N ALA A 574 -16.83 2.27 -4.20
CA ALA A 574 -16.40 3.48 -4.89
C ALA A 574 -15.46 3.18 -6.07
N ALA A 575 -14.47 2.30 -5.86
CA ALA A 575 -13.55 1.85 -6.90
C ALA A 575 -14.30 1.15 -8.05
N THR A 576 -15.27 0.30 -7.72
CA THR A 576 -16.07 -0.42 -8.71
C THR A 576 -16.95 0.53 -9.54
N LEU A 577 -17.54 1.55 -8.90
CA LEU A 577 -18.29 2.61 -9.60
C LEU A 577 -17.39 3.42 -10.54
N ALA A 578 -16.19 3.80 -10.09
CA ALA A 578 -15.23 4.54 -10.91
C ALA A 578 -14.76 3.72 -12.12
N LEU A 579 -14.45 2.45 -11.91
CA LEU A 579 -14.05 1.52 -12.98
C LEU A 579 -15.22 1.28 -13.96
N THR A 580 -16.46 1.21 -13.48
CA THR A 580 -17.64 1.05 -14.35
C THR A 580 -17.76 2.25 -15.29
N GLY A 581 -17.60 3.47 -14.77
CA GLY A 581 -17.59 4.69 -15.58
C GLY A 581 -16.45 4.72 -16.60
N GLN A 582 -15.23 4.30 -16.22
CA GLN A 582 -14.11 4.19 -17.17
C GLN A 582 -14.38 3.17 -18.28
N SER A 583 -14.99 2.05 -17.93
CA SER A 583 -15.35 0.97 -18.87
C SER A 583 -16.40 1.42 -19.88
N GLU A 584 -17.39 2.18 -19.43
CA GLU A 584 -18.39 2.79 -20.31
C GLU A 584 -17.74 3.81 -21.27
N GLY A 585 -16.79 4.61 -20.77
CA GLY A 585 -16.01 5.52 -21.62
C GLY A 585 -15.20 4.79 -22.69
N LEU A 586 -14.52 3.70 -22.32
CA LEU A 586 -13.80 2.82 -23.25
C LEU A 586 -14.74 2.16 -24.27
N ALA A 587 -15.89 1.64 -23.81
CA ALA A 587 -16.91 1.06 -24.68
C ALA A 587 -17.40 2.09 -25.70
N GLN A 588 -17.63 3.33 -25.29
CA GLN A 588 -18.08 4.40 -26.17
C GLN A 588 -17.00 4.84 -27.17
N ALA A 589 -15.72 4.82 -26.77
CA ALA A 589 -14.61 5.10 -27.68
C ALA A 589 -14.45 4.01 -28.75
N VAL A 590 -14.57 2.74 -28.33
CA VAL A 590 -14.50 1.57 -29.22
C VAL A 590 -15.72 1.48 -30.14
N ALA A 591 -16.92 1.85 -29.66
CA ALA A 591 -18.15 1.86 -30.45
C ALA A 591 -18.12 2.81 -31.67
N ARG A 592 -17.13 3.71 -31.77
CA ARG A 592 -16.90 4.51 -32.97
C ARG A 592 -16.39 3.67 -34.14
N PHE A 593 -15.74 2.54 -33.85
CA PHE A 593 -15.23 1.63 -34.86
C PHE A 593 -16.29 0.57 -35.19
N ARG A 594 -16.60 0.40 -36.47
CA ARG A 594 -17.38 -0.74 -36.95
C ARG A 594 -16.44 -1.90 -37.19
N VAL A 595 -16.69 -2.97 -36.45
CA VAL A 595 -16.06 -4.27 -36.62
C VAL A 595 -17.14 -5.28 -36.99
N GLU A 596 -16.79 -6.29 -37.77
CA GLU A 596 -17.66 -7.43 -38.01
C GLU A 596 -17.79 -8.20 -36.69
N LEU A 597 -18.97 -8.14 -36.08
CA LEU A 597 -19.25 -8.89 -34.86
C LEU A 597 -19.20 -10.38 -35.20
N ASN A 598 -18.09 -11.04 -34.87
CA ASN A 598 -17.98 -12.48 -35.02
C ASN A 598 -18.91 -13.14 -33.98
N THR A 599 -20.13 -13.47 -34.41
CA THR A 599 -21.23 -14.07 -33.63
C THR A 599 -20.96 -15.51 -33.17
N GLU A 600 -19.72 -15.91 -32.91
CA GLU A 600 -19.37 -17.29 -32.52
C GLU A 600 -19.21 -17.50 -31.00
N VAL A 601 -19.34 -16.46 -30.15
CA VAL A 601 -19.10 -16.59 -28.70
C VAL A 601 -20.39 -16.64 -27.86
N GLU A 602 -21.58 -16.57 -28.49
CA GLU A 602 -22.85 -16.60 -27.75
C GLU A 602 -23.27 -18.02 -27.29
N ASP A 603 -22.63 -19.09 -27.80
CA ASP A 603 -23.08 -20.48 -27.55
C ASP A 603 -22.45 -21.15 -26.30
N ASP A 604 -21.46 -20.52 -25.65
CA ASP A 604 -20.72 -21.15 -24.53
C ASP A 604 -21.15 -20.65 -23.13
N LEU A 605 -22.01 -19.63 -23.05
CA LEU A 605 -22.53 -19.09 -21.77
C LEU A 605 -23.79 -19.78 -21.26
N ASP A 606 -24.54 -20.47 -22.14
CA ASP A 606 -25.71 -21.27 -21.71
C ASP A 606 -25.31 -22.57 -20.99
N GLY A 607 -24.06 -23.01 -21.09
CA GLY A 607 -23.54 -24.19 -20.40
C GLY A 607 -23.33 -24.03 -18.90
N VAL A 608 -23.10 -22.81 -18.40
CA VAL A 608 -22.69 -22.57 -17.00
C VAL A 608 -23.88 -22.35 -16.06
N SER A 609 -25.02 -21.91 -16.57
CA SER A 609 -26.25 -21.70 -15.77
C SER A 609 -26.85 -23.01 -15.22
N SER A 610 -26.47 -24.17 -15.78
CA SER A 610 -27.00 -25.47 -15.35
C SER A 610 -26.30 -26.12 -14.14
N ARG A 611 -25.22 -25.52 -13.59
CA ARG A 611 -24.42 -26.14 -12.51
C ARG A 611 -24.57 -25.53 -11.11
N HIS A 612 -25.33 -24.44 -10.94
CA HIS A 612 -25.52 -23.80 -9.62
C HIS A 612 -26.88 -24.09 -8.96
N ALA A 613 -27.63 -25.09 -9.45
CA ALA A 613 -28.82 -25.62 -8.79
C ALA A 613 -28.59 -27.07 -8.34
N ALA A 614 -27.75 -27.26 -7.31
CA ALA A 614 -27.66 -28.50 -6.54
C ALA A 614 -27.19 -28.20 -5.11
#